data_AF-A0A954R4L9-F1
#
_entry.id   AF-A0A954R4L9-F1
#
_cell.length_a   1.000
_cell.length_b   1.000
_cell.length_c   1.000
_cell.angle_alpha   90.00
_cell.angle_beta   90.00
_cell.angle_gamma   90.00
#
_symmetry.space_group_name_H-M   'P 1'
#
loop_
_entity.id
_entity.type
_entity.pdbx_description
1 polymer ?
#
loop_
_entity_poly.entity_id
_entity_poly.type
_entity_poly.pdbx_seq_one_letter_code
_entity_poly.pdbx_strand_id
1 'polypeptide(L)'
;MSSVEPIPIVPNGAPSIGNRVSIGSSAAIEGEVVAAASGDTSSPQRCFRLTLAYDGTNYFGWQRQPRHPSVQAAVEKAICAITGDKQTHAWASSRTDTGVHALGQSAVFTSAG
;
A
#
# COMPACT_ATOMS: atom_id res chain seq x y z
N MET A 1 -22.85 30.65 -0.70
CA MET A 1 -22.91 29.77 -1.89
C MET A 1 -21.62 29.95 -2.66
N SER A 2 -20.60 29.10 -2.43
CA SER A 2 -19.43 29.05 -3.31
C SER A 2 -19.66 27.91 -4.29
N SER A 3 -19.90 28.27 -5.54
CA SER A 3 -20.04 27.35 -6.66
C SER A 3 -18.68 26.72 -6.94
N VAL A 4 -18.53 25.42 -6.68
CA VAL A 4 -17.38 24.64 -7.12
C VAL A 4 -17.78 24.03 -8.45
N GLU A 5 -17.25 24.56 -9.55
CA GLU A 5 -17.43 23.99 -10.88
C GLU A 5 -16.65 22.64 -10.95
N PRO A 6 -17.28 21.54 -11.40
CA PRO A 6 -16.61 20.25 -11.48
C PRO A 6 -15.56 20.21 -12.61
N ILE A 7 -14.39 19.64 -12.31
CA ILE A 7 -13.29 19.41 -13.26
C ILE A 7 -13.74 18.36 -14.31
N PRO A 8 -13.51 18.58 -15.63
CA PRO A 8 -13.93 17.63 -16.66
C PRO A 8 -13.15 16.31 -16.58
N ILE A 9 -13.90 15.20 -16.63
CA ILE A 9 -13.39 13.83 -16.69
C ILE A 9 -12.83 13.59 -18.10
N VAL A 10 -11.51 13.39 -18.22
CA VAL A 10 -10.90 12.88 -19.46
C VAL A 10 -10.89 11.35 -19.39
N PRO A 11 -11.52 10.62 -20.32
CA PRO A 11 -11.45 9.16 -20.32
C PRO A 11 -10.12 8.75 -20.95
N ASN A 12 -9.21 8.18 -20.16
CA ASN A 12 -8.05 7.51 -20.76
C ASN A 12 -7.73 6.20 -20.03
N GLY A 13 -7.94 5.11 -20.78
CA GLY A 13 -7.22 3.85 -20.72
C GLY A 13 -7.16 3.17 -19.36
N ALA A 14 -7.91 2.06 -19.21
CA ALA A 14 -7.58 1.06 -18.19
C ALA A 14 -6.06 0.74 -18.27
N PRO A 15 -5.31 0.82 -17.16
CA PRO A 15 -3.92 0.41 -17.18
C PRO A 15 -3.88 -1.09 -17.50
N SER A 16 -3.36 -1.42 -18.68
CA SER A 16 -2.99 -2.78 -19.00
C SER A 16 -1.93 -3.19 -17.98
N ILE A 17 -2.29 -4.15 -17.12
CA ILE A 17 -1.34 -4.82 -16.23
C ILE A 17 -0.41 -5.62 -17.14
N GLY A 18 0.60 -4.93 -17.68
CA GLY A 18 1.72 -5.54 -18.35
C GLY A 18 2.44 -6.39 -17.32
N ASN A 19 2.28 -7.71 -17.47
CA ASN A 19 2.90 -8.69 -16.61
C ASN A 19 4.42 -8.64 -16.80
N ARG A 20 5.12 -7.74 -16.09
CA ARG A 20 6.58 -7.73 -16.02
C ARG A 20 7.05 -7.18 -14.68
N VAL A 21 6.85 -7.96 -13.63
CA VAL A 21 7.65 -7.86 -12.41
C VAL A 21 9.08 -8.29 -12.78
N SER A 22 9.94 -7.33 -13.07
CA SER A 22 11.38 -7.57 -13.09
C SER A 22 11.85 -7.53 -11.64
N ILE A 23 11.91 -8.70 -11.01
CA ILE A 23 12.68 -8.90 -9.77
C ILE A 23 14.16 -8.73 -10.13
N GLY A 24 14.61 -7.48 -10.13
CA GLY A 24 16.03 -7.17 -10.09
C GLY A 24 16.58 -7.79 -8.82
N SER A 25 17.49 -8.75 -8.99
CA SER A 25 18.15 -9.48 -7.91
C SER A 25 19.08 -8.55 -7.13
N SER A 26 18.51 -7.66 -6.30
CA SER A 26 19.14 -7.02 -5.13
C SER A 26 18.14 -6.01 -4.52
N ALA A 27 17.05 -6.52 -3.94
CA ALA A 27 16.30 -5.79 -2.94
C ALA A 27 16.33 -6.67 -1.69
N ALA A 28 17.38 -6.49 -0.91
CA ALA A 28 17.50 -7.14 0.39
C ALA A 28 16.28 -6.73 1.22
N ILE A 29 15.35 -7.67 1.41
CA ILE A 29 14.36 -7.60 2.48
C ILE A 29 15.09 -7.79 3.81
N GLU A 30 15.87 -6.79 4.24
CA GLU A 30 16.39 -6.75 5.60
C GLU A 30 15.24 -6.36 6.54
N GLY A 31 14.35 -7.31 6.77
CA GLY A 31 13.29 -7.21 7.76
C GLY A 31 13.88 -7.41 9.14
N GLU A 32 14.18 -6.33 9.84
CA GLU A 32 14.40 -6.39 11.29
C GLU A 32 13.05 -6.62 11.99
N VAL A 33 12.92 -7.76 12.66
CA VAL A 33 11.71 -8.16 13.40
C VAL A 33 11.66 -7.39 14.72
N VAL A 34 10.84 -6.33 14.78
CA VAL A 34 10.59 -5.60 16.02
C VAL A 34 9.42 -6.27 16.75
N ALA A 35 9.71 -7.15 17.69
CA ALA A 35 8.71 -7.88 18.46
C ALA A 35 8.11 -7.00 19.57
N ALA A 36 6.82 -6.66 19.46
CA ALA A 36 6.05 -6.08 20.56
C ALA A 36 5.41 -7.20 21.37
N ALA A 37 5.84 -7.36 22.62
CA ALA A 37 5.31 -8.35 23.56
C ALA A 37 4.04 -7.82 24.26
N SER A 38 2.96 -8.61 24.24
CA SER A 38 1.88 -8.58 25.24
C SER A 38 1.13 -9.92 25.18
N GLY A 39 0.91 -10.51 26.36
CA GLY A 39 0.42 -11.87 26.52
C GLY A 39 -1.04 -12.07 26.14
N ASP A 40 -1.25 -12.79 25.05
CA ASP A 40 -2.40 -13.65 24.79
C ASP A 40 -1.87 -14.81 23.91
N THR A 41 -2.29 -16.04 24.16
CA THR A 41 -1.83 -17.22 23.39
C THR A 41 -2.66 -17.35 22.11
N SER A 42 -2.81 -16.25 21.40
CA SER A 42 -3.20 -16.18 20.00
C SER A 42 -1.89 -15.99 19.21
N SER A 43 -1.69 -16.74 18.13
CA SER A 43 -0.48 -16.79 17.31
C SER A 43 0.25 -15.43 17.24
N PRO A 44 1.58 -15.38 17.53
CA PRO A 44 2.29 -14.13 17.75
C PRO A 44 2.12 -13.19 16.55
N GLN A 45 1.50 -12.04 16.78
CA GLN A 45 1.37 -11.00 15.78
C GLN A 45 2.75 -10.39 15.51
N ARG A 46 3.21 -10.51 14.27
CA ARG A 46 4.49 -9.93 13.85
C ARG A 46 4.24 -8.58 13.23
N CYS A 47 5.05 -7.60 13.60
CA CYS A 47 5.05 -6.26 13.03
C CYS A 47 6.12 -6.17 11.94
N PHE A 48 5.73 -5.74 10.75
CA PHE A 48 6.61 -5.62 9.59
C PHE A 48 6.65 -4.19 9.09
N ARG A 49 7.86 -3.67 8.85
CA ARG A 49 8.06 -2.38 8.16
C ARG A 49 8.35 -2.62 6.68
N LEU A 50 7.68 -1.84 5.84
CA LEU A 50 7.83 -1.80 4.40
C LEU A 50 8.44 -0.47 3.97
N THR A 51 9.31 -0.51 2.97
CA THR A 51 9.77 0.67 2.23
C THR A 51 9.27 0.54 0.79
N LEU A 52 8.42 1.48 0.37
CA LEU A 52 7.66 1.39 -0.87
C LEU A 52 8.10 2.47 -1.85
N ALA A 53 8.31 2.07 -3.10
CA ALA A 53 8.37 2.96 -4.25
C ALA A 53 7.15 2.73 -5.13
N TYR A 54 6.50 3.80 -5.58
CA TYR A 54 5.33 3.70 -6.46
C TYR A 54 5.19 4.93 -7.36
N ASP A 55 4.62 4.66 -8.53
CA ASP A 55 4.10 5.68 -9.43
C ASP A 55 2.66 6.02 -9.06
N GLY A 56 2.42 7.25 -8.64
CA GLY A 56 1.11 7.74 -8.22
C GLY A 56 0.14 8.07 -9.35
N THR A 57 0.55 8.08 -10.63
CA THR A 57 -0.28 8.59 -11.74
C THR A 57 -1.69 7.98 -11.79
N ASN A 58 -1.81 6.69 -11.49
CA ASN A 58 -3.09 5.96 -11.52
C ASN A 58 -3.77 5.81 -10.16
N TYR A 59 -3.29 6.52 -9.14
CA TYR A 59 -3.78 6.41 -7.77
C TYR A 59 -4.28 7.74 -7.22
N PHE A 60 -5.40 7.67 -6.51
CA PHE A 60 -6.03 8.80 -5.83
C PHE A 60 -5.45 8.98 -4.42
N GLY A 61 -4.12 8.90 -4.36
CA GLY A 61 -3.33 9.02 -3.14
C GLY A 61 -3.15 7.72 -2.38
N TRP A 62 -2.58 7.86 -1.17
CA TRP A 62 -2.32 6.73 -0.29
C TRP A 62 -3.60 6.08 0.22
N GLN A 63 -4.48 6.87 0.84
CA GLN A 63 -5.56 6.36 1.69
C GLN A 63 -6.63 5.61 0.89
N ARG A 64 -7.10 4.48 1.43
CA ARG A 64 -8.19 3.71 0.82
C ARG A 64 -9.46 4.54 0.66
N GLN A 65 -9.98 4.57 -0.57
CA GLN A 65 -11.26 5.19 -0.90
C GLN A 65 -12.21 4.16 -1.54
N PRO A 66 -13.55 4.33 -1.41
CA PRO A 66 -14.51 3.34 -1.93
C PRO A 66 -14.61 3.27 -3.46
N ARG A 67 -14.36 4.39 -4.16
CA ARG A 67 -14.65 4.54 -5.60
C ARG A 67 -13.42 4.71 -6.47
N HIS A 68 -12.24 4.86 -5.86
CA HIS A 68 -11.01 5.20 -6.56
C HIS A 68 -9.86 4.27 -6.16
N PRO A 69 -8.98 3.89 -7.11
CA PRO A 69 -7.78 3.14 -6.78
C PRO A 69 -6.89 3.97 -5.85
N SER A 70 -6.33 3.31 -4.84
CA SER A 70 -5.44 3.91 -3.85
C SER A 70 -4.23 3.02 -3.62
N VAL A 71 -3.11 3.61 -3.23
CA VAL A 71 -1.87 2.85 -3.00
C VAL A 71 -2.05 1.90 -1.82
N GLN A 72 -2.74 2.32 -0.75
CA GLN A 72 -3.04 1.47 0.40
C GLN A 72 -3.81 0.20 0.00
N ALA A 73 -4.86 0.33 -0.81
CA ALA A 73 -5.63 -0.85 -1.24
C ALA A 73 -4.80 -1.82 -2.08
N ALA A 74 -3.92 -1.31 -2.94
CA ALA A 74 -3.01 -2.13 -3.73
C ALA A 74 -1.99 -2.86 -2.85
N VAL A 75 -1.41 -2.17 -1.88
CA VAL A 75 -0.44 -2.72 -0.92
C VAL A 75 -1.09 -3.75 -0.01
N GLU A 76 -2.26 -3.47 0.57
CA GLU A 76 -3.01 -4.41 1.42
C GLU A 76 -3.37 -5.68 0.65
N LYS A 77 -3.82 -5.55 -0.60
CA LYS A 77 -4.10 -6.71 -1.47
C LYS A 77 -2.85 -7.56 -1.73
N ALA A 78 -1.70 -6.92 -1.96
CA ALA A 78 -0.44 -7.62 -2.15
C ALA A 78 0.02 -8.33 -0.87
N ILE A 79 -0.10 -7.68 0.29
CA ILE A 79 0.23 -8.27 1.59
C ILE A 79 -0.64 -9.50 1.86
N CYS A 80 -1.97 -9.38 1.72
CA CYS A 80 -2.89 -10.50 1.87
C CYS A 80 -2.54 -11.68 0.95
N ALA A 81 -2.13 -11.41 -0.29
CA ALA A 81 -1.73 -12.45 -1.23
C ALA A 81 -0.44 -13.18 -0.82
N ILE A 82 0.47 -12.50 -0.11
CA ILE A 82 1.74 -13.05 0.35
C ILE A 82 1.58 -13.77 1.70
N THR A 83 0.86 -13.17 2.66
CA THR A 83 0.70 -13.74 4.00
C THR A 83 -0.41 -14.77 4.08
N GLY A 84 -1.36 -14.77 3.12
CA GLY A 84 -2.57 -15.59 3.20
C GLY A 84 -3.64 -15.00 4.14
N ASP A 85 -3.39 -13.81 4.71
CA ASP A 85 -4.35 -13.13 5.57
C ASP A 85 -5.61 -12.73 4.80
N LYS A 86 -6.78 -12.93 5.40
CA LYS A 86 -8.06 -12.51 4.80
C LYS A 86 -8.16 -10.99 4.69
N GLN A 87 -7.57 -10.26 5.63
CA GLN A 87 -7.60 -8.82 5.68
C GLN A 87 -6.41 -8.30 6.48
N THR A 88 -5.69 -7.35 5.89
CA THR A 88 -4.58 -6.64 6.53
C THR A 88 -4.80 -5.15 6.40
N HIS A 89 -4.27 -4.38 7.34
CA HIS A 89 -4.25 -2.92 7.27
C HIS A 89 -2.82 -2.41 7.26
N ALA A 90 -2.51 -1.50 6.34
CA ALA A 90 -1.19 -0.89 6.21
C ALA A 90 -1.22 0.58 6.63
N TRP A 91 -0.43 0.93 7.65
CA TRP A 91 -0.26 2.30 8.12
C TRP A 91 0.98 2.93 7.50
N ALA A 92 0.83 3.99 6.70
CA ALA A 92 1.97 4.74 6.17
C ALA A 92 2.42 5.86 7.11
N SER A 93 3.68 6.27 6.95
CA SER A 93 4.26 7.44 7.63
C SER A 93 3.63 8.76 7.18
N SER A 94 3.10 8.83 5.97
CA SER A 94 2.44 10.01 5.43
C SER A 94 1.24 9.65 4.55
N ARG A 95 0.30 10.58 4.40
CA ARG A 95 -0.73 10.50 3.36
C ARG A 95 -0.23 11.25 2.15
N THR A 96 -0.32 10.64 0.98
CA THR A 96 -0.02 11.28 -0.30
C THR A 96 -1.31 11.63 -1.03
N ASP A 97 -1.28 12.76 -1.74
CA ASP A 97 -2.38 13.20 -2.60
C ASP A 97 -2.45 12.42 -3.91
N THR A 98 -3.53 12.63 -4.66
CA THR A 98 -3.74 12.03 -5.98
C THR A 98 -2.58 12.37 -6.92
N GLY A 99 -2.05 11.36 -7.61
CA GLY A 99 -0.96 11.55 -8.57
C GLY A 99 0.46 11.65 -7.97
N VAL A 100 0.62 11.69 -6.65
CA VAL A 100 1.95 11.82 -6.02
C VAL A 100 2.74 10.53 -6.11
N HIS A 101 4.00 10.62 -6.56
CA HIS A 101 4.94 9.50 -6.60
C HIS A 101 5.79 9.44 -5.34
N ALA A 102 6.28 8.24 -4.98
CA ALA A 102 7.22 8.07 -3.88
C ALA A 102 8.32 7.06 -4.22
N LEU A 103 9.53 7.28 -3.71
CA LEU A 103 10.66 6.34 -3.84
C LEU A 103 10.97 5.59 -2.54
N GLY A 104 10.41 6.02 -1.41
CA GLY A 104 10.74 5.48 -0.09
C GLY A 104 9.66 5.72 0.95
N GLN A 105 8.39 5.59 0.56
CA GLN A 105 7.28 5.70 1.51
C GLN A 105 7.38 4.56 2.53
N SER A 106 7.49 4.91 3.81
CA SER A 106 7.52 3.90 4.88
C SER A 106 6.10 3.52 5.26
N ALA A 107 5.83 2.23 5.39
CA ALA A 107 4.58 1.71 5.92
C ALA A 107 4.82 0.56 6.92
N VAL A 108 3.86 0.30 7.79
CA VAL A 108 3.88 -0.79 8.76
C VAL A 108 2.58 -1.58 8.69
N PHE A 109 2.66 -2.89 8.88
CA PHE A 109 1.49 -3.75 9.05
C PHE A 109 1.78 -4.86 10.06
N THR A 110 0.71 -5.48 10.59
CA THR A 110 0.79 -6.66 11.46
C THR A 110 0.22 -7.88 10.75
N SER A 111 0.81 -9.05 10.96
CA SER A 111 0.32 -10.31 10.42
C SER A 111 0.46 -11.45 11.44
N ALA A 112 -0.53 -12.35 11.44
CA ALA A 112 -0.51 -13.61 12.18
C ALA A 112 0.33 -14.60 11.36
N GLY A 113 1.58 -14.82 11.77
CA GLY A 113 2.48 -15.74 11.06
C GLY A 113 2.03 -17.19 11.06
#